data_AF-A0A197JES4-F1
#
_entry.id   AF-A0A197JES4-F1
#
_cell.length_a   1.000
_cell.length_b   1.000
_cell.length_c   1.000
_cell.angle_alpha   90.00
_cell.angle_beta   90.00
_cell.angle_gamma   90.00
#
_symmetry.space_group_name_H-M   'P 1'
#
loop_
_entity.id
_entity.type
_entity.pdbx_description
1 polymer ?
#
loop_
_entity_poly.entity_id
_entity_poly.type
_entity_poly.pdbx_seq_one_letter_code
_entity_poly.pdbx_strand_id
1 'polypeptide(L)'
;MELQTYKQDDHLRPDQLSGDSRQVEERYRLDLEEFKKKHQRELERLLTKQQDEVEAINAQLDKQLKEELLEHETELRERLDSELTQIKKSHASSINDRAGAEENMIDLLQERHVRALADLSTKSQKDHSSFVSTLQNKHQNDLSTRLSQHKTRVQELDAKIKGLHASHKAAVASIQANAEAQTEALKKAHKDEVTKRTDKHSAEVTTLETTTKNKVQQELDEVQKKFAAFVAEIQGKQDKSIRELETSYETRIAELIVEHENRVRELENAANEQVQEALERVEAEFERDQDAQNKEQELKMDELRAAHEERMEKLEDRLSRAEEQTREAVQTLKRKKQEHEDALKDTRANAEQQIGAVKASMEALTASHENGDSGGALQAGHATLLANEKTMQEKAMKDAIAKTDAAWRDQEDSLRKAIQALRSGLDAARSERDKIRSSSVAKESVLQKKHAEAIQALQKDHASKVDRLQAESKTNLDKLRATHDQQAETSRPNRRQICRPG
;
A
#
# COMPACT_ATOMS: atom_id res chain seq x y z
N MET A 1 -106.13 159.80 -66.30
CA MET A 1 -107.15 160.59 -65.58
C MET A 1 -106.98 162.03 -66.05
N GLU A 2 -107.75 162.46 -67.05
CA GLU A 2 -109.12 163.00 -66.90
C GLU A 2 -109.08 164.35 -66.14
N LEU A 3 -109.68 165.47 -66.54
CA LEU A 3 -110.72 165.81 -67.51
C LEU A 3 -110.84 167.36 -67.53
N GLN A 4 -111.29 167.91 -68.68
CA GLN A 4 -112.33 168.96 -68.81
C GLN A 4 -112.08 170.44 -68.39
N THR A 5 -112.04 171.38 -69.36
CA THR A 5 -113.14 172.23 -69.94
C THR A 5 -113.36 173.55 -69.17
N TYR A 6 -113.78 174.72 -69.71
CA TYR A 6 -114.76 175.03 -70.75
C TYR A 6 -114.86 176.58 -70.95
N LYS A 7 -115.25 177.04 -72.17
CA LYS A 7 -116.19 178.15 -72.50
C LYS A 7 -115.85 179.64 -72.14
N GLN A 8 -116.36 180.70 -72.81
CA GLN A 8 -117.16 180.96 -74.03
C GLN A 8 -117.21 182.49 -74.30
N ASP A 9 -117.30 182.87 -75.59
CA ASP A 9 -118.22 183.80 -76.28
C ASP A 9 -118.51 185.27 -75.84
N ASP A 10 -118.35 186.14 -76.85
CA ASP A 10 -119.36 187.01 -77.53
C ASP A 10 -119.77 188.44 -77.10
N HIS A 11 -119.71 189.28 -78.16
CA HIS A 11 -120.75 190.12 -78.77
C HIS A 11 -121.02 191.60 -78.38
N LEU A 12 -121.05 192.38 -79.49
CA LEU A 12 -122.03 193.37 -79.96
C LEU A 12 -122.18 194.72 -79.22
N ARG A 13 -121.87 195.80 -79.99
CA ARG A 13 -122.75 196.94 -80.44
C ARG A 13 -123.57 197.69 -79.34
N PRO A 14 -124.42 198.68 -79.65
CA PRO A 14 -124.36 199.75 -80.65
C PRO A 14 -124.85 201.14 -80.12
N ASP A 15 -124.63 202.15 -80.96
CA ASP A 15 -125.59 203.19 -81.38
C ASP A 15 -126.16 204.32 -80.49
N GLN A 16 -126.37 205.40 -81.25
CA GLN A 16 -127.54 206.31 -81.33
C GLN A 16 -127.52 207.71 -80.69
N LEU A 17 -127.62 208.68 -81.63
CA LEU A 17 -128.63 209.77 -81.75
C LEU A 17 -128.53 210.98 -80.80
N SER A 18 -128.95 212.19 -81.17
CA SER A 18 -129.60 212.75 -82.38
C SER A 18 -129.61 214.28 -82.31
N GLY A 19 -129.87 214.90 -83.47
CA GLY A 19 -130.56 216.19 -83.63
C GLY A 19 -129.67 217.41 -83.40
N ASP A 20 -129.73 218.50 -84.15
CA ASP A 20 -130.80 219.09 -84.95
C ASP A 20 -130.09 220.05 -85.91
N SER A 21 -130.43 220.14 -87.21
CA SER A 21 -130.16 221.41 -87.91
C SER A 21 -130.93 221.62 -89.20
N ARG A 22 -130.68 220.89 -90.30
CA ARG A 22 -131.29 221.09 -91.65
C ARG A 22 -131.21 222.50 -92.26
N GLN A 23 -131.19 223.58 -91.51
CA GLN A 23 -131.06 224.95 -91.99
C GLN A 23 -129.59 225.42 -91.96
N VAL A 24 -128.68 224.65 -91.34
CA VAL A 24 -127.24 224.84 -91.50
C VAL A 24 -126.75 224.19 -92.78
N GLU A 25 -127.21 222.99 -93.15
CA GLU A 25 -126.69 222.20 -94.30
C GLU A 25 -126.61 222.98 -95.61
N GLU A 26 -127.47 223.96 -95.84
CA GLU A 26 -127.49 224.70 -97.11
C GLU A 26 -126.65 225.99 -97.08
N ARG A 27 -126.56 226.67 -95.93
CA ARG A 27 -125.55 227.73 -95.73
C ARG A 27 -124.14 227.13 -95.62
N TYR A 28 -123.98 226.02 -94.91
CA TYR A 28 -122.72 225.27 -94.79
C TYR A 28 -122.24 224.77 -96.14
N ARG A 29 -123.11 224.40 -97.09
CA ARG A 29 -122.70 223.90 -98.41
C ARG A 29 -122.19 225.01 -99.35
N LEU A 30 -122.82 226.19 -99.36
CA LEU A 30 -122.36 227.36 -100.13
C LEU A 30 -121.12 228.02 -99.49
N ASP A 31 -121.08 228.14 -98.15
CA ASP A 31 -119.89 228.60 -97.41
C ASP A 31 -118.73 227.58 -97.48
N LEU A 32 -119.00 226.27 -97.55
CA LEU A 32 -117.96 225.22 -97.69
C LEU A 32 -117.27 225.24 -99.05
N GLU A 33 -117.95 225.61 -100.15
CA GLU A 33 -117.27 225.74 -101.45
C GLU A 33 -116.39 226.98 -101.49
N GLU A 34 -116.85 228.08 -100.91
CA GLU A 34 -116.06 229.31 -100.79
C GLU A 34 -114.88 229.11 -99.81
N PHE A 35 -115.08 228.36 -98.72
CA PHE A 35 -114.02 227.94 -97.77
C PHE A 35 -113.04 226.95 -98.41
N LYS A 36 -113.51 225.96 -99.16
CA LYS A 36 -112.66 224.99 -99.88
C LYS A 36 -111.71 225.69 -100.85
N LYS A 37 -112.18 226.70 -101.61
CA LYS A 37 -111.31 227.47 -102.51
C LYS A 37 -110.35 228.40 -101.75
N LYS A 38 -110.79 228.99 -100.63
CA LYS A 38 -109.97 229.91 -99.83
C LYS A 38 -108.91 229.20 -98.98
N HIS A 39 -109.09 227.92 -98.64
CA HIS A 39 -108.21 227.17 -97.72
C HIS A 39 -107.60 225.88 -98.29
N GLN A 40 -107.65 225.68 -99.61
CA GLN A 40 -107.13 224.46 -100.24
C GLN A 40 -105.66 224.17 -99.90
N ARG A 41 -104.82 225.22 -99.77
CA ARG A 41 -103.41 225.07 -99.36
C ARG A 41 -103.23 224.76 -97.87
N GLU A 42 -104.22 225.06 -97.04
CA GLU A 42 -104.15 224.85 -95.59
C GLU A 42 -104.58 223.42 -95.21
N LEU A 43 -105.51 222.85 -95.97
CA LEU A 43 -105.92 221.45 -95.85
C LEU A 43 -104.81 220.46 -96.21
N GLU A 44 -103.99 220.75 -97.22
CA GLU A 44 -102.82 219.91 -97.55
C GLU A 44 -101.79 219.88 -96.42
N ARG A 45 -101.65 220.99 -95.66
CA ARG A 45 -100.79 221.04 -94.45
C ARG A 45 -101.35 220.22 -93.28
N LEU A 46 -102.67 220.19 -93.12
CA LEU A 46 -103.32 219.41 -92.06
C LEU A 46 -103.22 217.90 -92.31
N LEU A 47 -103.31 217.48 -93.56
CA LEU A 47 -103.15 216.08 -93.96
C LEU A 47 -101.73 215.56 -93.73
N THR A 48 -100.72 216.39 -93.99
CA THR A 48 -99.33 216.03 -93.67
C THR A 48 -99.11 215.89 -92.17
N LYS A 49 -99.72 216.78 -91.37
CA LYS A 49 -99.60 216.72 -89.90
C LYS A 49 -100.26 215.48 -89.29
N GLN A 50 -101.39 215.02 -89.83
CA GLN A 50 -102.04 213.79 -89.37
C GLN A 50 -101.26 212.52 -89.72
N GLN A 51 -100.50 212.55 -90.82
CA GLN A 51 -99.64 211.43 -91.19
C GLN A 51 -98.52 211.23 -90.16
N ASP A 52 -97.90 212.31 -89.68
CA ASP A 52 -96.82 212.27 -88.70
C ASP A 52 -97.29 211.75 -87.31
N GLU A 53 -98.53 212.05 -86.91
CA GLU A 53 -99.09 211.56 -85.64
C GLU A 53 -99.33 210.05 -85.63
N VAL A 54 -99.69 209.46 -86.78
CA VAL A 54 -99.89 208.00 -86.88
C VAL A 54 -98.55 207.26 -86.76
N GLU A 55 -97.47 207.83 -87.29
CA GLU A 55 -96.13 207.26 -87.15
C GLU A 55 -95.64 207.31 -85.70
N ALA A 56 -95.98 208.37 -84.95
CA ALA A 56 -95.65 208.48 -83.52
C ALA A 56 -96.37 207.43 -82.65
N ILE A 57 -97.62 207.10 -82.97
CA ILE A 57 -98.40 206.09 -82.24
C ILE A 57 -97.80 204.68 -82.43
N ASN A 58 -97.36 204.36 -83.65
CA ASN A 58 -96.74 203.05 -83.91
C ASN A 58 -95.42 202.86 -83.17
N ALA A 59 -94.62 203.91 -83.02
CA ALA A 59 -93.39 203.85 -82.23
C ALA A 59 -93.64 203.59 -80.73
N GLN A 60 -94.80 203.99 -80.21
CA GLN A 60 -95.16 203.78 -78.81
C GLN A 60 -95.61 202.34 -78.52
N LEU A 61 -96.29 201.69 -79.46
CA LEU A 61 -96.73 200.30 -79.34
C LEU A 61 -95.56 199.30 -79.34
N ASP A 62 -94.54 199.53 -80.17
CA ASP A 62 -93.34 198.69 -80.21
C ASP A 62 -92.55 198.72 -78.90
N LYS A 63 -92.68 199.80 -78.12
CA LYS A 63 -92.06 199.90 -76.80
C LYS A 63 -92.77 198.99 -75.79
N GLN A 64 -94.09 198.95 -75.79
CA GLN A 64 -94.88 198.14 -74.86
C GLN A 64 -94.64 196.64 -75.08
N LEU A 65 -94.50 196.21 -76.34
CA LEU A 65 -94.26 194.81 -76.66
C LEU A 65 -92.93 194.27 -76.10
N LYS A 66 -91.92 195.13 -75.96
CA LYS A 66 -90.60 194.74 -75.43
C LYS A 66 -90.57 194.65 -73.90
N GLU A 67 -91.42 195.40 -73.20
CA GLU A 67 -91.50 195.37 -71.74
C GLU A 67 -92.19 194.08 -71.24
N GLU A 68 -93.28 193.64 -71.88
CA GLU A 68 -93.99 192.40 -71.50
C GLU A 68 -93.15 191.12 -71.70
N LEU A 69 -92.29 191.09 -72.73
CA LEU A 69 -91.41 189.95 -72.98
C LEU A 69 -90.39 189.73 -71.86
N LEU A 70 -89.94 190.82 -71.22
CA LEU A 70 -88.92 190.77 -70.17
C LEU A 70 -89.49 190.31 -68.82
N GLU A 71 -90.75 190.62 -68.54
CA GLU A 71 -91.47 190.16 -67.34
C GLU A 71 -91.71 188.65 -67.38
N HIS A 72 -92.09 188.10 -68.54
CA HIS A 72 -92.36 186.66 -68.65
C HIS A 72 -91.12 185.79 -68.45
N GLU A 73 -89.94 186.31 -68.80
CA GLU A 73 -88.67 185.60 -68.65
C GLU A 73 -88.22 185.52 -67.18
N THR A 74 -88.62 186.47 -66.35
CA THR A 74 -88.27 186.51 -64.92
C THR A 74 -89.10 185.51 -64.10
N GLU A 75 -90.40 185.36 -64.37
CA GLU A 75 -91.25 184.35 -63.70
C GLU A 75 -90.79 182.90 -63.92
N LEU A 76 -90.25 182.58 -65.11
CA LEU A 76 -89.79 181.23 -65.43
C LEU A 76 -88.56 180.80 -64.61
N ARG A 77 -87.68 181.74 -64.24
CA ARG A 77 -86.51 181.45 -63.41
C ARG A 77 -86.89 181.11 -61.97
N GLU A 78 -87.83 181.84 -61.38
CA GLU A 78 -88.22 181.60 -59.98
C GLU A 78 -88.88 180.23 -59.76
N ARG A 79 -89.66 179.74 -60.74
CA ARG A 79 -90.26 178.39 -60.66
C ARG A 79 -89.22 177.27 -60.65
N LEU A 80 -88.19 177.37 -61.47
CA LEU A 80 -87.14 176.34 -61.59
C LEU A 80 -86.31 176.21 -60.31
N ASP A 81 -86.00 177.32 -59.63
CA ASP A 81 -85.23 177.29 -58.38
C ASP A 81 -86.01 176.67 -57.21
N SER A 82 -87.34 176.85 -57.18
CA SER A 82 -88.22 176.22 -56.19
C SER A 82 -88.20 174.68 -56.31
N GLU A 83 -88.33 174.13 -57.53
CA GLU A 83 -88.36 172.67 -57.75
C GLU A 83 -87.03 172.00 -57.40
N LEU A 84 -85.90 172.66 -57.70
CA LEU A 84 -84.55 172.14 -57.43
C LEU A 84 -84.28 172.02 -55.92
N THR A 85 -84.85 172.93 -55.13
CA THR A 85 -84.74 172.92 -53.66
C THR A 85 -85.53 171.78 -53.04
N GLN A 86 -86.70 171.45 -53.60
CA GLN A 86 -87.55 170.35 -53.12
C GLN A 86 -86.92 168.97 -53.39
N ILE A 87 -86.28 168.80 -54.55
CA ILE A 87 -85.59 167.55 -54.92
C ILE A 87 -84.44 167.25 -53.95
N LYS A 88 -83.60 168.25 -53.63
CA LYS A 88 -82.48 168.08 -52.68
C LYS A 88 -82.93 167.60 -51.29
N LYS A 89 -84.07 168.11 -50.81
CA LYS A 89 -84.61 167.73 -49.50
C LYS A 89 -85.12 166.29 -49.48
N SER A 90 -85.75 165.82 -50.55
CA SER A 90 -86.21 164.43 -50.68
C SER A 90 -85.05 163.42 -50.72
N HIS A 91 -83.94 163.80 -51.38
CA HIS A 91 -82.79 162.91 -51.56
C HIS A 91 -82.00 162.69 -50.25
N ALA A 92 -81.90 163.71 -49.39
CA ALA A 92 -81.23 163.59 -48.09
C ALA A 92 -81.96 162.64 -47.12
N SER A 93 -83.29 162.64 -47.14
CA SER A 93 -84.11 161.72 -46.33
C SER A 93 -83.87 160.26 -46.72
N SER A 94 -83.87 159.95 -48.02
CA SER A 94 -83.73 158.58 -48.50
C SER A 94 -82.36 157.96 -48.23
N ILE A 95 -81.29 158.78 -48.14
CA ILE A 95 -79.94 158.29 -47.81
C ILE A 95 -79.82 157.93 -46.32
N ASN A 96 -80.45 158.71 -45.43
CA ASN A 96 -80.38 158.47 -44.00
C ASN A 96 -81.11 157.18 -43.59
N ASP A 97 -82.25 156.90 -44.22
CA ASP A 97 -83.01 155.65 -43.99
C ASP A 97 -82.26 154.41 -44.49
N ARG A 98 -81.41 154.55 -45.53
CA ARG A 98 -80.57 153.46 -46.04
C ARG A 98 -79.42 153.11 -45.09
N ALA A 99 -78.78 154.12 -44.49
CA ALA A 99 -77.66 153.89 -43.56
C ALA A 99 -78.09 153.09 -42.32
N GLY A 100 -79.28 153.39 -41.75
CA GLY A 100 -79.83 152.63 -40.61
C GLY A 100 -80.27 151.19 -40.95
N ALA A 101 -80.62 150.91 -42.21
CA ALA A 101 -80.95 149.56 -42.66
C ALA A 101 -79.71 148.68 -42.86
N GLU A 102 -78.57 149.27 -43.27
CA GLU A 102 -77.31 148.57 -43.48
C GLU A 102 -76.64 148.14 -42.16
N GLU A 103 -76.72 148.96 -41.12
CA GLU A 103 -76.19 148.63 -39.78
C GLU A 103 -76.89 147.41 -39.16
N ASN A 104 -78.23 147.35 -39.24
CA ASN A 104 -79.02 146.19 -38.80
C ASN A 104 -78.69 144.89 -39.57
N MET A 105 -78.25 145.00 -40.83
CA MET A 105 -77.85 143.85 -41.65
C MET A 105 -76.49 143.29 -41.24
N ILE A 106 -75.57 144.15 -40.78
CA ILE A 106 -74.25 143.74 -40.30
C ILE A 106 -74.38 142.95 -38.99
N ASP A 107 -75.20 143.41 -38.04
CA ASP A 107 -75.45 142.71 -36.77
C ASP A 107 -76.08 141.33 -37.00
N LEU A 108 -77.04 141.24 -37.94
CA LEU A 108 -77.68 139.98 -38.32
C LEU A 108 -76.69 138.99 -38.96
N LEU A 109 -75.74 139.49 -39.75
CA LEU A 109 -74.67 138.67 -40.33
C LEU A 109 -73.67 138.19 -39.27
N GLN A 110 -73.32 139.04 -38.30
CA GLN A 110 -72.44 138.66 -37.19
C GLN A 110 -73.08 137.61 -36.30
N GLU A 111 -74.35 137.77 -35.91
CA GLU A 111 -75.09 136.75 -35.16
C GLU A 111 -75.18 135.42 -35.93
N ARG A 112 -75.46 135.49 -37.23
CA ARG A 112 -75.53 134.29 -38.08
C ARG A 112 -74.18 133.59 -38.17
N HIS A 113 -73.08 134.34 -38.25
CA HIS A 113 -71.73 133.78 -38.28
C HIS A 113 -71.36 133.11 -36.95
N VAL A 114 -71.69 133.74 -35.81
CA VAL A 114 -71.47 133.15 -34.47
C VAL A 114 -72.31 131.87 -34.29
N ARG A 115 -73.58 131.86 -34.70
CA ARG A 115 -74.41 130.65 -34.68
C ARG A 115 -73.85 129.55 -35.57
N ALA A 116 -73.44 129.88 -36.79
CA ALA A 116 -72.87 128.89 -37.71
C ALA A 116 -71.58 128.26 -37.16
N LEU A 117 -70.72 129.04 -36.50
CA LEU A 117 -69.51 128.53 -35.85
C LEU A 117 -69.83 127.65 -34.64
N ALA A 118 -70.81 128.03 -33.83
CA ALA A 118 -71.28 127.22 -32.70
C ALA A 118 -71.88 125.89 -33.18
N ASP A 119 -72.70 125.92 -34.23
CA ASP A 119 -73.28 124.72 -34.83
C ASP A 119 -72.20 123.81 -35.43
N LEU A 120 -71.21 124.38 -36.13
CA LEU A 120 -70.09 123.64 -36.69
C LEU A 120 -69.23 123.00 -35.59
N SER A 121 -68.96 123.73 -34.51
CA SER A 121 -68.22 123.22 -33.35
C SER A 121 -68.97 122.08 -32.66
N THR A 122 -70.27 122.26 -32.42
CA THR A 122 -71.13 121.25 -31.80
C THR A 122 -71.22 120.00 -32.67
N LYS A 123 -71.37 120.18 -34.00
CA LYS A 123 -71.36 119.09 -34.97
C LYS A 123 -70.01 118.36 -34.99
N SER A 124 -68.89 119.11 -35.03
CA SER A 124 -67.55 118.54 -35.01
C SER A 124 -67.27 117.76 -33.72
N GLN A 125 -67.69 118.28 -32.56
CA GLN A 125 -67.55 117.61 -31.28
C GLN A 125 -68.41 116.34 -31.22
N LYS A 126 -69.64 116.39 -31.73
CA LYS A 126 -70.53 115.23 -31.83
C LYS A 126 -69.94 114.16 -32.75
N ASP A 127 -69.46 114.54 -33.93
CA ASP A 127 -68.84 113.64 -34.90
C ASP A 127 -67.54 113.04 -34.35
N HIS A 128 -66.72 113.82 -33.64
CA HIS A 128 -65.52 113.32 -32.98
C HIS A 128 -65.87 112.35 -31.85
N SER A 129 -66.87 112.66 -31.01
CA SER A 129 -67.30 111.78 -29.93
C SER A 129 -67.87 110.45 -30.44
N SER A 130 -68.62 110.48 -31.55
CA SER A 130 -69.18 109.28 -32.17
C SER A 130 -68.08 108.44 -32.83
N PHE A 131 -67.10 109.07 -33.47
CA PHE A 131 -65.93 108.40 -34.02
C PHE A 131 -65.08 107.74 -32.93
N VAL A 132 -64.74 108.47 -31.86
CA VAL A 132 -63.97 107.94 -30.73
C VAL A 132 -64.70 106.78 -30.06
N SER A 133 -66.02 106.90 -29.86
CA SER A 133 -66.83 105.81 -29.30
C SER A 133 -66.86 104.58 -30.21
N THR A 134 -66.96 104.79 -31.53
CA THR A 134 -66.90 103.70 -32.51
C THR A 134 -65.54 103.01 -32.50
N LEU A 135 -64.45 103.79 -32.42
CA LEU A 135 -63.09 103.27 -32.34
C LEU A 135 -62.84 102.51 -31.04
N GLN A 136 -63.29 103.04 -29.91
CA GLN A 136 -63.21 102.38 -28.60
C GLN A 136 -63.98 101.05 -28.61
N ASN A 137 -65.21 101.05 -29.14
CA ASN A 137 -66.01 99.83 -29.26
C ASN A 137 -65.33 98.82 -30.19
N LYS A 138 -64.75 99.26 -31.30
CA LYS A 138 -63.99 98.38 -32.20
C LYS A 138 -62.78 97.77 -31.50
N HIS A 139 -61.97 98.57 -30.81
CA HIS A 139 -60.82 98.08 -30.04
C HIS A 139 -61.23 97.13 -28.92
N GLN A 140 -62.32 97.42 -28.21
CA GLN A 140 -62.84 96.56 -27.15
C GLN A 140 -63.33 95.20 -27.71
N ASN A 141 -63.99 95.22 -28.87
CA ASN A 141 -64.43 94.01 -29.56
C ASN A 141 -63.24 93.19 -30.09
N ASP A 142 -62.23 93.85 -30.67
CA ASP A 142 -61.02 93.18 -31.15
C ASP A 142 -60.23 92.56 -29.98
N LEU A 143 -60.13 93.27 -28.85
CA LEU A 143 -59.47 92.80 -27.64
C LEU A 143 -60.21 91.60 -27.04
N SER A 144 -61.54 91.67 -26.92
CA SER A 144 -62.34 90.56 -26.38
C SER A 144 -62.29 89.33 -27.29
N THR A 145 -62.28 89.53 -28.61
CA THR A 145 -62.12 88.46 -29.60
C THR A 145 -60.75 87.80 -29.50
N ARG A 146 -59.66 88.58 -29.39
CA ARG A 146 -58.32 88.01 -29.21
C ARG A 146 -58.17 87.31 -27.87
N LEU A 147 -58.71 87.86 -26.80
CA LEU A 147 -58.67 87.24 -25.47
C LEU A 147 -59.41 85.89 -25.46
N SER A 148 -60.57 85.81 -26.11
CA SER A 148 -61.31 84.54 -26.20
C SER A 148 -60.54 83.51 -27.04
N GLN A 149 -59.95 83.91 -28.17
CA GLN A 149 -59.10 83.04 -28.99
C GLN A 149 -57.87 82.53 -28.22
N HIS A 150 -57.17 83.41 -27.50
CA HIS A 150 -56.03 83.02 -26.66
C HIS A 150 -56.44 82.08 -25.53
N LYS A 151 -57.58 82.34 -24.87
CA LYS A 151 -58.11 81.46 -23.82
C LYS A 151 -58.40 80.06 -24.36
N THR A 152 -59.09 79.96 -25.50
CA THR A 152 -59.36 78.68 -26.17
C THR A 152 -58.05 77.98 -26.53
N ARG A 153 -57.08 78.70 -27.10
CA ARG A 153 -55.81 78.12 -27.49
C ARG A 153 -55.01 77.58 -26.30
N VAL A 154 -55.02 78.28 -25.16
CA VAL A 154 -54.37 77.82 -23.93
C VAL A 154 -55.05 76.56 -23.40
N GLN A 155 -56.38 76.49 -23.43
CA GLN A 155 -57.12 75.30 -23.01
C GLN A 155 -56.84 74.08 -23.90
N GLU A 156 -56.76 74.28 -25.23
CA GLU A 156 -56.35 73.23 -26.17
C GLU A 156 -54.94 72.71 -25.90
N LEU A 157 -53.99 73.62 -25.64
CA LEU A 157 -52.61 73.26 -25.34
C LEU A 157 -52.50 72.52 -24.00
N ASP A 158 -53.22 72.97 -22.97
CA ASP A 158 -53.25 72.29 -21.67
C ASP A 158 -53.86 70.88 -21.78
N ALA A 159 -54.94 70.72 -22.55
CA ALA A 159 -55.53 69.42 -22.84
C ALA A 159 -54.54 68.51 -23.60
N LYS A 160 -53.80 69.05 -24.58
CA LYS A 160 -52.78 68.31 -25.33
C LYS A 160 -51.62 67.88 -24.43
N ILE A 161 -51.15 68.75 -23.53
CA ILE A 161 -50.10 68.43 -22.55
C ILE A 161 -50.57 67.32 -21.61
N LYS A 162 -51.79 67.40 -21.08
CA LYS A 162 -52.38 66.35 -20.23
C LYS A 162 -52.48 65.01 -20.96
N GLY A 163 -52.92 65.02 -22.22
CA GLY A 163 -52.96 63.82 -23.07
C GLY A 163 -51.58 63.21 -23.31
N LEU A 164 -50.59 64.03 -23.64
CA LEU A 164 -49.20 63.58 -23.80
C LEU A 164 -48.62 63.02 -22.51
N HIS A 165 -48.87 63.67 -21.37
CA HIS A 165 -48.40 63.19 -20.07
C HIS A 165 -49.05 61.84 -19.71
N ALA A 166 -50.35 61.67 -19.94
CA ALA A 166 -51.03 60.40 -19.71
C ALA A 166 -50.47 59.28 -20.60
N SER A 167 -50.24 59.58 -21.88
CA SER A 167 -49.62 58.67 -22.84
C SER A 167 -48.20 58.26 -22.42
N HIS A 168 -47.36 59.22 -22.04
CA HIS A 168 -46.00 58.94 -21.54
C HIS A 168 -46.03 58.11 -20.27
N LYS A 169 -46.92 58.42 -19.32
CA LYS A 169 -47.05 57.64 -18.08
C LYS A 169 -47.44 56.19 -18.37
N ALA A 170 -48.36 55.97 -19.31
CA ALA A 170 -48.76 54.64 -19.74
C ALA A 170 -47.61 53.88 -20.46
N ALA A 171 -46.84 54.57 -21.31
CA ALA A 171 -45.69 54.00 -21.98
C ALA A 171 -44.59 53.58 -20.98
N VAL A 172 -44.29 54.44 -19.99
CA VAL A 172 -43.33 54.12 -18.93
C VAL A 172 -43.79 52.91 -18.10
N ALA A 173 -45.07 52.88 -17.71
CA ALA A 173 -45.62 51.73 -16.98
C ALA A 173 -45.54 50.42 -17.80
N SER A 174 -45.81 50.48 -19.11
CA SER A 174 -45.68 49.34 -20.02
C SER A 174 -44.23 48.85 -20.15
N ILE A 175 -43.28 49.77 -20.32
CA ILE A 175 -41.84 49.44 -20.36
C ILE A 175 -41.41 48.80 -19.04
N GLN A 176 -41.85 49.35 -17.89
CA GLN A 176 -41.53 48.80 -16.58
C GLN A 176 -42.09 47.39 -16.41
N ALA A 177 -43.37 47.17 -16.74
CA ALA A 177 -43.99 45.85 -16.66
C ALA A 177 -43.28 44.82 -17.56
N ASN A 178 -42.88 45.22 -18.77
CA ASN A 178 -42.11 44.36 -19.68
C ASN A 178 -40.72 44.04 -19.13
N ALA A 179 -40.02 45.03 -18.57
CA ALA A 179 -38.70 44.82 -17.97
C ALA A 179 -38.77 43.88 -16.76
N GLU A 180 -39.78 44.04 -15.89
CA GLU A 180 -40.02 43.15 -14.76
C GLU A 180 -40.33 41.71 -15.23
N ALA A 181 -41.20 41.56 -16.22
CA ALA A 181 -41.52 40.24 -16.80
C ALA A 181 -40.28 39.55 -17.43
N GLN A 182 -39.46 40.30 -18.16
CA GLN A 182 -38.20 39.77 -18.73
C GLN A 182 -37.20 39.39 -17.63
N THR A 183 -37.11 40.19 -16.57
CA THR A 183 -36.21 39.93 -15.44
C THR A 183 -36.63 38.65 -14.71
N GLU A 184 -37.92 38.45 -14.47
CA GLU A 184 -38.42 37.22 -13.83
C GLU A 184 -38.27 36.00 -14.74
N ALA A 185 -38.49 36.13 -16.05
CA ALA A 185 -38.21 35.06 -17.02
C ALA A 185 -36.72 34.67 -17.03
N LEU A 186 -35.81 35.64 -16.99
CA LEU A 186 -34.37 35.41 -16.94
C LEU A 186 -33.94 34.75 -15.62
N LYS A 187 -34.47 35.22 -14.47
CA LYS A 187 -34.23 34.60 -13.17
C LYS A 187 -34.69 33.14 -13.14
N LYS A 188 -35.86 32.85 -13.70
CA LYS A 188 -36.37 31.48 -13.83
C LYS A 188 -35.45 30.63 -14.70
N ALA A 189 -35.11 31.09 -15.90
CA ALA A 189 -34.22 30.36 -16.81
C ALA A 189 -32.84 30.10 -16.19
N HIS A 190 -32.27 31.08 -15.48
CA HIS A 190 -30.99 30.92 -14.77
C HIS A 190 -31.11 29.90 -13.63
N LYS A 191 -32.19 29.93 -12.85
CA LYS A 191 -32.44 28.93 -11.80
C LYS A 191 -32.57 27.52 -12.38
N ASP A 192 -33.28 27.37 -13.49
CA ASP A 192 -33.46 26.08 -14.16
C ASP A 192 -32.11 25.54 -14.70
N GLU A 193 -31.28 26.40 -15.30
CA GLU A 193 -29.93 26.02 -15.78
C GLU A 193 -28.99 25.64 -14.63
N VAL A 194 -29.01 26.39 -13.51
CA VAL A 194 -28.22 26.04 -12.31
C VAL A 194 -28.64 24.68 -11.77
N THR A 195 -29.95 24.41 -11.70
CA THR A 195 -30.47 23.11 -11.24
C THR A 195 -30.00 22.00 -12.17
N LYS A 196 -30.16 22.17 -13.49
CA LYS A 196 -29.72 21.20 -14.50
C LYS A 196 -28.22 20.91 -14.44
N ARG A 197 -27.37 21.92 -14.25
CA ARG A 197 -25.92 21.73 -14.07
C ARG A 197 -25.58 21.02 -12.77
N THR A 198 -26.29 21.35 -11.69
CA THR A 198 -26.10 20.70 -10.39
C THR A 198 -26.44 19.21 -10.49
N ASP A 199 -27.57 18.86 -11.10
CA ASP A 199 -27.99 17.48 -11.31
C ASP A 199 -26.99 16.72 -12.20
N LYS A 200 -26.52 17.35 -13.28
CA LYS A 200 -25.50 16.78 -14.16
C LYS A 200 -24.19 16.50 -13.42
N HIS A 201 -23.67 17.48 -12.67
CA HIS A 201 -22.45 17.30 -11.90
C HIS A 201 -22.62 16.24 -10.81
N SER A 202 -23.77 16.18 -10.13
CA SER A 202 -24.05 15.14 -9.14
C SER A 202 -24.01 13.73 -9.76
N ALA A 203 -24.57 13.57 -10.96
CA ALA A 203 -24.54 12.31 -11.70
C ALA A 203 -23.11 11.94 -12.16
N GLU A 204 -22.33 12.91 -12.63
CA GLU A 204 -20.92 12.73 -13.00
C GLU A 204 -20.07 12.31 -11.79
N VAL A 205 -20.23 12.97 -10.64
CA VAL A 205 -19.54 12.61 -9.39
C VAL A 205 -19.89 11.19 -8.97
N THR A 206 -21.17 10.81 -8.96
CA THR A 206 -21.61 9.45 -8.61
C THR A 206 -21.00 8.40 -9.55
N THR A 207 -20.89 8.72 -10.85
CA THR A 207 -20.28 7.85 -11.85
C THR A 207 -18.78 7.70 -11.63
N LEU A 208 -18.07 8.79 -11.33
CA LEU A 208 -16.64 8.79 -11.01
C LEU A 208 -16.35 8.02 -9.71
N GLU A 209 -17.14 8.23 -8.67
CA GLU A 209 -17.03 7.49 -7.40
C GLU A 209 -17.20 5.99 -7.63
N THR A 210 -18.24 5.58 -8.37
CA THR A 210 -18.51 4.17 -8.68
C THR A 210 -17.38 3.56 -9.50
N THR A 211 -16.92 4.27 -10.53
CA THR A 211 -15.82 3.81 -11.40
C THR A 211 -14.52 3.67 -10.63
N THR A 212 -14.19 4.63 -9.76
CA THR A 212 -12.98 4.64 -8.96
C THR A 212 -13.02 3.52 -7.92
N LYS A 213 -14.16 3.35 -7.23
CA LYS A 213 -14.37 2.24 -6.30
C LYS A 213 -14.17 0.88 -6.96
N ASN A 214 -14.73 0.69 -8.16
CA ASN A 214 -14.57 -0.56 -8.90
C ASN A 214 -13.12 -0.82 -9.33
N LYS A 215 -12.39 0.22 -9.79
CA LYS A 215 -10.97 0.10 -10.15
C LYS A 215 -10.10 -0.23 -8.94
N VAL A 216 -10.30 0.47 -7.83
CA VAL A 216 -9.58 0.21 -6.57
C VAL A 216 -9.87 -1.22 -6.07
N GLN A 217 -11.11 -1.68 -6.17
CA GLN A 217 -11.45 -3.06 -5.81
C GLN A 217 -10.74 -4.08 -6.72
N GLN A 218 -10.71 -3.85 -8.03
CA GLN A 218 -9.98 -4.73 -8.97
C GLN A 218 -8.48 -4.79 -8.66
N GLU A 219 -7.84 -3.64 -8.40
CA GLU A 219 -6.42 -3.61 -8.02
C GLU A 219 -6.18 -4.33 -6.68
N LEU A 220 -7.08 -4.17 -5.71
CA LEU A 220 -7.02 -4.89 -4.44
C LEU A 220 -7.10 -6.40 -4.65
N ASP A 221 -8.05 -6.88 -5.47
CA ASP A 221 -8.23 -8.29 -5.77
C ASP A 221 -7.01 -8.87 -6.51
N GLU A 222 -6.42 -8.12 -7.44
CA GLU A 222 -5.18 -8.51 -8.12
C GLU A 222 -3.98 -8.61 -7.18
N VAL A 223 -3.83 -7.66 -6.25
CA VAL A 223 -2.77 -7.69 -5.23
C VAL A 223 -2.98 -8.88 -4.29
N GLN A 224 -4.21 -9.13 -3.84
CA GLN A 224 -4.53 -10.30 -3.02
C GLN A 224 -4.19 -11.61 -3.75
N LYS A 225 -4.51 -11.71 -5.04
CA LYS A 225 -4.18 -12.88 -5.87
C LYS A 225 -2.67 -13.08 -6.00
N LYS A 226 -1.90 -12.01 -6.24
CA LYS A 226 -0.43 -12.06 -6.31
C LYS A 226 0.18 -12.46 -4.96
N PHE A 227 -0.35 -11.93 -3.86
CA PHE A 227 0.11 -12.26 -2.51
C PHE A 227 -0.19 -13.73 -2.16
N ALA A 228 -1.38 -14.24 -2.49
CA ALA A 228 -1.72 -15.65 -2.29
C ALA A 228 -0.79 -16.59 -3.10
N ALA A 229 -0.47 -16.23 -4.35
CA ALA A 229 0.48 -16.99 -5.16
C ALA A 229 1.90 -16.97 -4.56
N PHE A 230 2.35 -15.82 -4.05
CA PHE A 230 3.64 -15.70 -3.37
C PHE A 230 3.70 -16.55 -2.09
N VAL A 231 2.66 -16.54 -1.26
CA VAL A 231 2.57 -17.39 -0.07
C VAL A 231 2.65 -18.87 -0.46
N ALA A 232 1.92 -19.31 -1.48
CA ALA A 232 1.97 -20.68 -1.97
C ALA A 232 3.37 -21.06 -2.48
N GLU A 233 4.07 -20.16 -3.17
CA GLU A 233 5.44 -20.40 -3.64
C GLU A 233 6.43 -20.56 -2.47
N ILE A 234 6.35 -19.69 -1.46
CA ILE A 234 7.20 -19.76 -0.27
C ILE A 234 6.93 -21.04 0.51
N GLN A 235 5.66 -21.40 0.69
CA GLN A 235 5.26 -22.63 1.36
C GLN A 235 5.76 -23.86 0.58
N GLY A 236 5.66 -23.86 -0.75
CA GLY A 236 6.22 -24.91 -1.59
C GLY A 236 7.75 -25.04 -1.47
N LYS A 237 8.49 -23.93 -1.36
CA LYS A 237 9.94 -23.94 -1.11
C LYS A 237 10.28 -24.46 0.30
N GLN A 238 9.51 -24.07 1.32
CA GLN A 238 9.68 -24.55 2.68
C GLN A 238 9.42 -26.07 2.78
N ASP A 239 8.31 -26.54 2.22
CA ASP A 239 7.97 -27.97 2.18
C ASP A 239 9.06 -28.79 1.47
N LYS A 240 9.59 -28.26 0.36
CA LYS A 240 10.71 -28.89 -0.35
C LYS A 240 11.97 -28.97 0.52
N SER A 241 12.35 -27.88 1.19
CA SER A 241 13.50 -27.86 2.08
C SER A 241 13.35 -28.80 3.28
N ILE A 242 12.14 -28.90 3.85
CA ILE A 242 11.83 -29.85 4.92
C ILE A 242 12.02 -31.29 4.43
N ARG A 243 11.48 -31.64 3.25
CA ARG A 243 11.66 -32.99 2.69
C ARG A 243 13.12 -33.32 2.39
N GLU A 244 13.90 -32.36 1.86
CA GLU A 244 15.34 -32.54 1.64
C GLU A 244 16.08 -32.78 2.97
N LEU A 245 15.70 -32.04 4.02
CA LEU A 245 16.25 -32.21 5.36
C LEU A 245 15.87 -33.57 5.97
N GLU A 246 14.61 -33.98 5.84
CA GLU A 246 14.12 -35.30 6.27
C GLU A 246 14.89 -36.42 5.57
N THR A 247 15.03 -36.34 4.24
CA THR A 247 15.78 -37.32 3.45
C THR A 247 17.25 -37.38 3.88
N SER A 248 17.86 -36.22 4.15
CA SER A 248 19.24 -36.13 4.64
C SER A 248 19.41 -36.78 6.02
N TYR A 249 18.49 -36.53 6.95
CA TYR A 249 18.50 -37.18 8.26
C TYR A 249 18.23 -38.67 8.19
N GLU A 250 17.29 -39.12 7.36
CA GLU A 250 17.04 -40.55 7.14
C GLU A 250 18.28 -41.25 6.58
N THR A 251 18.96 -40.62 5.62
CA THR A 251 20.24 -41.12 5.06
C THR A 251 21.31 -41.19 6.15
N ARG A 252 21.47 -40.14 6.96
CA ARG A 252 22.47 -40.13 8.03
C ARG A 252 22.18 -41.15 9.13
N ILE A 253 20.91 -41.37 9.46
CA ILE A 253 20.51 -42.42 10.40
C ILE A 253 20.86 -43.81 9.83
N ALA A 254 20.58 -44.05 8.55
CA ALA A 254 20.96 -45.31 7.91
C ALA A 254 22.48 -45.54 7.91
N GLU A 255 23.27 -44.51 7.60
CA GLU A 255 24.73 -44.56 7.71
C GLU A 255 25.20 -44.87 9.13
N LEU A 256 24.64 -44.21 10.14
CA LEU A 256 24.99 -44.45 11.54
C LEU A 256 24.63 -45.87 12.01
N ILE A 257 23.52 -46.44 11.51
CA ILE A 257 23.17 -47.84 11.77
C ILE A 257 24.25 -48.76 11.21
N VAL A 258 24.67 -48.54 9.96
CA VAL A 258 25.73 -49.35 9.31
C VAL A 258 27.07 -49.18 10.02
N GLU A 259 27.47 -47.95 10.38
CA GLU A 259 28.68 -47.67 11.16
C GLU A 259 28.64 -48.41 12.51
N HIS A 260 27.50 -48.37 13.21
CA HIS A 260 27.33 -49.04 14.49
C HIS A 260 27.36 -50.57 14.37
N GLU A 261 26.68 -51.15 13.38
CA GLU A 261 26.70 -52.59 13.10
C GLU A 261 28.12 -53.07 12.79
N ASN A 262 28.88 -52.31 12.00
CA ASN A 262 30.28 -52.62 11.73
C ASN A 262 31.12 -52.56 13.00
N ARG A 263 30.92 -51.56 13.86
CA ARG A 263 31.65 -51.45 15.12
C ARG A 263 31.34 -52.58 16.10
N VAL A 264 30.08 -53.01 16.18
CA VAL A 264 29.70 -54.20 16.96
C VAL A 264 30.40 -55.43 16.42
N ARG A 265 30.41 -55.64 15.10
CA ARG A 265 31.09 -56.78 14.47
C ARG A 265 32.60 -56.76 14.73
N GLU A 266 33.25 -55.60 14.69
CA GLU A 266 34.67 -55.45 15.05
C GLU A 266 34.93 -55.82 16.52
N LEU A 267 34.07 -55.39 17.44
CA LEU A 267 34.20 -55.71 18.86
C LEU A 267 33.94 -57.19 19.13
N GLU A 268 32.96 -57.81 18.46
CA GLU A 268 32.71 -59.25 18.51
C GLU A 268 33.91 -60.04 18.00
N ASN A 269 34.51 -59.64 16.88
CA ASN A 269 35.72 -60.27 16.35
C ASN A 269 36.89 -60.15 17.33
N ALA A 270 37.15 -58.96 17.88
CA ALA A 270 38.23 -58.75 18.85
C ALA A 270 38.01 -59.55 20.14
N ALA A 271 36.76 -59.65 20.63
CA ALA A 271 36.43 -60.47 21.79
C ALA A 271 36.64 -61.97 21.51
N ASN A 272 36.25 -62.43 20.32
CA ASN A 272 36.47 -63.82 19.90
C ASN A 272 37.97 -64.14 19.78
N GLU A 273 38.76 -63.25 19.20
CA GLU A 273 40.22 -63.37 19.13
C GLU A 273 40.85 -63.46 20.54
N GLN A 274 40.42 -62.61 21.47
CA GLN A 274 40.91 -62.67 22.86
C GLN A 274 40.55 -63.98 23.56
N VAL A 275 39.34 -64.51 23.35
CA VAL A 275 38.92 -65.81 23.90
C VAL A 275 39.76 -66.93 23.27
N GLN A 276 40.00 -66.88 21.97
CA GLN A 276 40.81 -67.87 21.29
C GLN A 276 42.26 -67.85 21.78
N GLU A 277 42.89 -66.68 21.90
CA GLU A 277 44.23 -66.54 22.47
C GLU A 277 44.29 -67.05 23.92
N ALA A 278 43.26 -66.81 24.73
CA ALA A 278 43.21 -67.31 26.10
C ALA A 278 43.09 -68.84 26.15
N LEU A 279 42.30 -69.44 25.25
CA LEU A 279 42.21 -70.89 25.09
C LEU A 279 43.55 -71.49 24.67
N GLU A 280 44.20 -70.93 23.65
CA GLU A 280 45.52 -71.40 23.19
C GLU A 280 46.58 -71.31 24.29
N ARG A 281 46.55 -70.26 25.14
CA ARG A 281 47.43 -70.17 26.31
C ARG A 281 47.16 -71.25 27.35
N VAL A 282 45.88 -71.51 27.66
CA VAL A 282 45.49 -72.54 28.63
C VAL A 282 45.84 -73.94 28.12
N GLU A 283 45.63 -74.22 26.83
CA GLU A 283 46.05 -75.46 26.19
C GLU A 283 47.57 -75.63 26.24
N ALA A 284 48.33 -74.59 25.89
CA ALA A 284 49.80 -74.63 25.96
C ALA A 284 50.33 -74.79 27.40
N GLU A 285 49.68 -74.20 28.40
CA GLU A 285 50.00 -74.44 29.82
C GLU A 285 49.69 -75.87 30.23
N PHE A 286 48.53 -76.39 29.83
CA PHE A 286 48.16 -77.78 30.11
C PHE A 286 49.12 -78.79 29.48
N GLU A 287 49.52 -78.60 28.22
CA GLU A 287 50.53 -79.44 27.56
C GLU A 287 51.88 -79.39 28.27
N ARG A 288 52.34 -78.19 28.69
CA ARG A 288 53.58 -78.05 29.46
C ARG A 288 53.53 -78.76 30.80
N ASP A 289 52.43 -78.63 31.53
CA ASP A 289 52.24 -79.29 32.83
C ASP A 289 52.17 -80.81 32.66
N GLN A 290 51.49 -81.28 31.61
CA GLN A 290 51.43 -82.70 31.25
C GLN A 290 52.82 -83.25 30.90
N ASP A 291 53.60 -82.54 30.09
CA ASP A 291 54.97 -82.92 29.75
C ASP A 291 55.91 -82.91 30.97
N ALA A 292 55.78 -81.92 31.85
CA ALA A 292 56.55 -81.84 33.09
C ALA A 292 56.22 -83.03 34.01
N GLN A 293 54.95 -83.38 34.14
CA GLN A 293 54.51 -84.52 34.95
C GLN A 293 54.98 -85.85 34.36
N ASN A 294 54.89 -86.01 33.03
CA ASN A 294 55.41 -87.19 32.34
C ASN A 294 56.92 -87.34 32.55
N LYS A 295 57.70 -86.24 32.40
CA LYS A 295 59.14 -86.25 32.68
C LYS A 295 59.45 -86.58 34.13
N GLU A 296 58.71 -86.02 35.09
CA GLU A 296 58.90 -86.33 36.51
C GLU A 296 58.59 -87.81 36.80
N GLN A 297 57.57 -88.38 36.15
CA GLN A 297 57.26 -89.80 36.29
C GLN A 297 58.34 -90.69 35.66
N GLU A 298 58.83 -90.34 34.46
CA GLU A 298 59.91 -91.06 33.79
C GLU A 298 61.17 -91.08 34.67
N LEU A 299 61.54 -89.93 35.22
CA LEU A 299 62.68 -89.80 36.12
C LEU A 299 62.52 -90.65 37.40
N LYS A 300 61.32 -90.65 38.02
CA LYS A 300 61.01 -91.52 39.16
C LYS A 300 61.05 -93.01 38.79
N MET A 301 60.60 -93.38 37.59
CA MET A 301 60.64 -94.77 37.12
C MET A 301 62.07 -95.24 36.85
N ASP A 302 62.91 -94.37 36.29
CA ASP A 302 64.32 -94.67 36.06
C ASP A 302 65.11 -94.77 37.36
N GLU A 303 64.88 -93.89 38.34
CA GLU A 303 65.45 -94.02 39.69
C GLU A 303 65.06 -95.35 40.36
N LEU A 304 63.80 -95.77 40.18
CA LEU A 304 63.30 -97.01 40.77
C LEU A 304 63.86 -98.25 40.06
N ARG A 305 64.05 -98.19 38.73
CA ARG A 305 64.73 -99.22 37.95
C ARG A 305 66.19 -99.34 38.35
N ALA A 306 66.93 -98.24 38.44
CA ALA A 306 68.33 -98.23 38.85
C ALA A 306 68.52 -98.81 40.27
N ALA A 307 67.67 -98.41 41.23
CA ALA A 307 67.71 -98.94 42.59
C ALA A 307 67.34 -100.44 42.67
N HIS A 308 66.47 -100.92 41.76
CA HIS A 308 66.13 -102.33 41.66
C HIS A 308 67.27 -103.14 41.03
N GLU A 309 67.91 -102.62 40.00
CA GLU A 309 69.02 -103.25 39.30
C GLU A 309 70.25 -103.39 40.20
N GLU A 310 70.61 -102.34 40.95
CA GLU A 310 71.69 -102.40 41.95
C GLU A 310 71.44 -103.47 43.04
N ARG A 311 70.17 -103.65 43.45
CA ARG A 311 69.79 -104.70 44.42
C ARG A 311 69.81 -106.09 43.81
N MET A 312 69.39 -106.24 42.56
CA MET A 312 69.43 -107.50 41.83
C MET A 312 70.87 -107.94 41.58
N GLU A 313 71.75 -107.02 41.17
CA GLU A 313 73.18 -107.28 40.99
C GLU A 313 73.80 -107.78 42.30
N LYS A 314 73.58 -107.10 43.43
CA LYS A 314 74.06 -107.55 44.76
C LYS A 314 73.52 -108.94 45.16
N LEU A 315 72.31 -109.29 44.76
CA LEU A 315 71.72 -110.60 45.03
C LEU A 315 72.28 -111.69 44.11
N GLU A 316 72.50 -111.38 42.83
CA GLU A 316 73.14 -112.29 41.87
C GLU A 316 74.61 -112.55 42.22
N ASP A 317 75.32 -111.53 42.71
CA ASP A 317 76.67 -111.67 43.25
C ASP A 317 76.71 -112.62 44.45
N ARG A 318 75.75 -112.49 45.36
CA ARG A 318 75.60 -113.39 46.53
C ARG A 318 75.23 -114.81 46.09
N LEU A 319 74.36 -114.95 45.10
CA LEU A 319 73.94 -116.25 44.55
C LEU A 319 75.11 -116.94 43.84
N SER A 320 75.88 -116.23 43.02
CA SER A 320 77.03 -116.76 42.30
C SER A 320 78.11 -117.25 43.26
N ARG A 321 78.43 -116.47 44.31
CA ARG A 321 79.38 -116.90 45.36
C ARG A 321 78.87 -118.13 46.12
N ALA A 322 77.58 -118.22 46.42
CA ALA A 322 77.00 -119.38 47.10
C ALA A 322 77.00 -120.63 46.21
N GLU A 323 76.70 -120.49 44.91
CA GLU A 323 76.74 -121.58 43.93
C GLU A 323 78.16 -122.11 43.71
N GLU A 324 79.14 -121.21 43.65
CA GLU A 324 80.56 -121.55 43.50
C GLU A 324 81.10 -122.29 44.74
N GLN A 325 80.82 -121.79 45.95
CA GLN A 325 81.14 -122.49 47.20
C GLN A 325 80.49 -123.88 47.28
N THR A 326 79.26 -124.02 46.77
CA THR A 326 78.56 -125.31 46.73
C THR A 326 79.19 -126.26 45.71
N ARG A 327 79.62 -125.76 44.55
CA ARG A 327 80.35 -126.56 43.55
C ARG A 327 81.70 -127.04 44.08
N GLU A 328 82.48 -126.17 44.71
CA GLU A 328 83.77 -126.52 45.32
C GLU A 328 83.60 -127.58 46.43
N ALA A 329 82.60 -127.43 47.30
CA ALA A 329 82.30 -128.40 48.34
C ALA A 329 81.94 -129.79 47.75
N VAL A 330 81.15 -129.82 46.67
CA VAL A 330 80.77 -131.07 45.99
C VAL A 330 81.95 -131.71 45.25
N GLN A 331 82.80 -130.93 44.59
CA GLN A 331 84.02 -131.45 43.95
C GLN A 331 85.02 -132.00 44.98
N THR A 332 85.19 -131.30 46.09
CA THR A 332 86.04 -131.76 47.21
C THR A 332 85.54 -133.08 47.79
N LEU A 333 84.22 -133.24 47.93
CA LEU A 333 83.58 -134.49 48.33
C LEU A 333 83.87 -135.63 47.36
N LYS A 334 83.73 -135.39 46.04
CA LYS A 334 84.03 -136.41 45.02
C LYS A 334 85.50 -136.83 45.08
N ARG A 335 86.43 -135.87 45.17
CA ARG A 335 87.87 -136.13 45.25
C ARG A 335 88.23 -136.95 46.49
N LYS A 336 87.75 -136.54 47.67
CA LYS A 336 88.01 -137.28 48.92
C LYS A 336 87.34 -138.66 48.97
N LYS A 337 86.19 -138.83 48.32
CA LYS A 337 85.57 -140.15 48.17
C LYS A 337 86.45 -141.07 47.31
N GLN A 338 86.99 -140.56 46.19
CA GLN A 338 87.87 -141.31 45.30
C GLN A 338 89.19 -141.71 46.00
N GLU A 339 89.86 -140.75 46.65
CA GLU A 339 91.10 -140.99 47.42
C GLU A 339 90.91 -142.08 48.49
N HIS A 340 89.71 -142.15 49.08
CA HIS A 340 89.41 -143.14 50.12
C HIS A 340 89.02 -144.51 49.56
N GLU A 341 88.35 -144.57 48.39
CA GLU A 341 88.13 -145.82 47.66
C GLU A 341 89.48 -146.44 47.24
N ASP A 342 90.44 -145.58 46.84
CA ASP A 342 91.80 -146.01 46.52
C ASP A 342 92.57 -146.45 47.78
N ALA A 343 92.50 -145.69 48.88
CA ALA A 343 93.13 -146.09 50.15
C ALA A 343 92.54 -147.38 50.75
N LEU A 344 91.24 -147.63 50.59
CA LEU A 344 90.58 -148.88 50.97
C LEU A 344 91.00 -150.05 50.08
N LYS A 345 91.18 -149.82 48.77
CA LYS A 345 91.76 -150.83 47.88
C LYS A 345 93.19 -151.17 48.28
N ASP A 346 94.01 -150.17 48.57
CA ASP A 346 95.41 -150.37 48.97
C ASP A 346 95.52 -151.11 50.30
N THR A 347 94.73 -150.72 51.31
CA THR A 347 94.71 -151.43 52.60
C THR A 347 94.19 -152.86 52.46
N ARG A 348 93.21 -153.12 51.58
CA ARG A 348 92.70 -154.47 51.29
C ARG A 348 93.71 -155.32 50.52
N ALA A 349 94.40 -154.74 49.54
CA ALA A 349 95.46 -155.41 48.78
C ALA A 349 96.67 -155.75 49.67
N ASN A 350 97.09 -154.82 50.52
CA ASN A 350 98.20 -155.03 51.46
C ASN A 350 97.82 -156.09 52.53
N ALA A 351 96.56 -156.12 52.95
CA ALA A 351 96.00 -157.15 53.81
C ALA A 351 96.01 -158.55 53.15
N GLU A 352 95.55 -158.66 51.91
CA GLU A 352 95.58 -159.91 51.14
C GLU A 352 97.01 -160.40 50.89
N GLN A 353 97.96 -159.48 50.68
CA GLN A 353 99.37 -159.79 50.48
C GLN A 353 100.03 -160.31 51.77
N GLN A 354 99.72 -159.72 52.93
CA GLN A 354 100.19 -160.23 54.23
C GLN A 354 99.56 -161.58 54.59
N ILE A 355 98.27 -161.79 54.32
CA ILE A 355 97.62 -163.10 54.48
C ILE A 355 98.24 -164.13 53.55
N GLY A 356 98.55 -163.77 52.30
CA GLY A 356 99.26 -164.61 51.35
C GLY A 356 100.68 -165.00 51.82
N ALA A 357 101.42 -164.05 52.39
CA ALA A 357 102.76 -164.31 52.94
C ALA A 357 102.73 -165.23 54.16
N VAL A 358 101.75 -165.06 55.07
CA VAL A 358 101.55 -165.96 56.22
C VAL A 358 101.12 -167.35 55.74
N LYS A 359 100.27 -167.44 54.72
CA LYS A 359 99.83 -168.74 54.15
C LYS A 359 100.97 -169.48 53.43
N ALA A 360 101.81 -168.77 52.67
CA ALA A 360 102.99 -169.33 52.02
C ALA A 360 104.08 -169.73 53.03
N SER A 361 104.27 -168.95 54.11
CA SER A 361 105.15 -169.32 55.21
C SER A 361 104.65 -170.56 55.96
N MET A 362 103.33 -170.71 56.14
CA MET A 362 102.72 -171.90 56.71
C MET A 362 102.87 -173.14 55.81
N GLU A 363 102.67 -173.03 54.50
CA GLU A 363 102.84 -174.16 53.56
C GLU A 363 104.31 -174.61 53.47
N ALA A 364 105.28 -173.69 53.56
CA ALA A 364 106.71 -174.03 53.62
C ALA A 364 107.12 -174.74 54.92
N LEU A 365 106.55 -174.37 56.07
CA LEU A 365 106.80 -175.02 57.37
C LEU A 365 106.12 -176.40 57.48
N THR A 366 104.98 -176.59 56.81
CA THR A 366 104.27 -177.88 56.80
C THR A 366 104.98 -178.89 55.88
N ALA A 367 105.55 -178.43 54.76
CA ALA A 367 106.33 -179.26 53.84
C ALA A 367 107.72 -179.67 54.38
N SER A 368 108.29 -178.97 55.37
CA SER A 368 109.60 -179.33 55.95
C SER A 368 109.52 -180.40 57.05
N HIS A 369 108.33 -180.84 57.45
CA HIS A 369 108.13 -181.77 58.58
C HIS A 369 107.66 -183.19 58.19
N GLU A 370 107.49 -183.48 56.90
CA GLU A 370 107.07 -184.81 56.42
C GLU A 370 108.23 -185.75 56.01
N ASN A 371 109.48 -185.31 56.08
CA ASN A 371 110.66 -186.14 55.79
C ASN A 371 111.70 -186.07 56.91
N GLY A 372 111.51 -186.85 57.98
CA GLY A 372 112.49 -186.97 59.06
C GLY A 372 111.95 -187.66 60.31
N ASP A 373 112.21 -188.96 60.41
CA ASP A 373 111.89 -189.84 61.53
C ASP A 373 112.57 -189.39 62.84
N SER A 374 111.80 -188.76 63.75
CA SER A 374 111.95 -188.83 65.23
C SER A 374 111.09 -187.80 65.99
N GLY A 375 110.34 -188.26 66.99
CA GLY A 375 110.02 -187.47 68.20
C GLY A 375 108.68 -186.72 68.27
N GLY A 376 107.58 -187.43 68.54
CA GLY A 376 106.19 -186.92 68.57
C GLY A 376 105.77 -186.07 69.78
N ALA A 377 106.52 -185.03 70.15
CA ALA A 377 106.10 -184.10 71.23
C ALA A 377 106.19 -182.60 70.89
N LEU A 378 106.81 -182.20 69.77
CA LEU A 378 106.99 -180.79 69.39
C LEU A 378 105.95 -180.25 68.36
N GLN A 379 105.10 -181.11 67.82
CA GLN A 379 104.22 -180.78 66.69
C GLN A 379 102.90 -180.09 67.09
N ALA A 380 102.44 -180.22 68.33
CA ALA A 380 101.19 -179.62 68.80
C ALA A 380 101.34 -178.14 69.24
N GLY A 381 102.48 -177.76 69.83
CA GLY A 381 102.70 -176.39 70.32
C GLY A 381 102.89 -175.35 69.20
N HIS A 382 103.45 -175.76 68.07
CA HIS A 382 103.73 -174.85 66.95
C HIS A 382 102.46 -174.46 66.18
N ALA A 383 101.50 -175.37 66.05
CA ALA A 383 100.21 -175.11 65.40
C ALA A 383 99.34 -174.11 66.18
N THR A 384 99.42 -174.12 67.53
CA THR A 384 98.61 -173.23 68.36
C THR A 384 99.13 -171.77 68.33
N LEU A 385 100.44 -171.57 68.30
CA LEU A 385 101.04 -170.24 68.15
C LEU A 385 100.70 -169.61 66.80
N LEU A 386 100.79 -170.37 65.71
CA LEU A 386 100.44 -169.90 64.37
C LEU A 386 98.95 -169.52 64.23
N ALA A 387 98.04 -170.28 64.83
CA ALA A 387 96.61 -169.94 64.82
C ALA A 387 96.31 -168.66 65.61
N ASN A 388 97.00 -168.45 66.74
CA ASN A 388 96.88 -167.22 67.54
C ASN A 388 97.44 -165.99 66.81
N GLU A 389 98.54 -166.13 66.07
CA GLU A 389 99.12 -165.01 65.32
C GLU A 389 98.26 -164.62 64.12
N LYS A 390 97.71 -165.60 63.38
CA LYS A 390 96.74 -165.34 62.30
C LYS A 390 95.49 -164.63 62.82
N THR A 391 94.93 -165.09 63.94
CA THR A 391 93.73 -164.46 64.52
C THR A 391 94.02 -163.06 65.08
N MET A 392 95.21 -162.83 65.66
CA MET A 392 95.66 -161.48 66.06
C MET A 392 95.80 -160.55 64.86
N GLN A 393 96.43 -160.99 63.76
CA GLN A 393 96.58 -160.17 62.56
C GLN A 393 95.23 -159.89 61.87
N GLU A 394 94.36 -160.89 61.74
CA GLU A 394 93.00 -160.67 61.20
C GLU A 394 92.19 -159.70 62.06
N LYS A 395 92.32 -159.78 63.39
CA LYS A 395 91.65 -158.84 64.30
C LYS A 395 92.22 -157.44 64.16
N ALA A 396 93.55 -157.29 64.13
CA ALA A 396 94.19 -155.99 63.94
C ALA A 396 93.81 -155.34 62.60
N MET A 397 93.70 -156.12 61.52
CA MET A 397 93.23 -155.62 60.23
C MET A 397 91.76 -155.22 60.26
N LYS A 398 90.88 -156.03 60.87
CA LYS A 398 89.46 -155.67 61.03
C LYS A 398 89.29 -154.40 61.85
N ASP A 399 90.07 -154.25 62.92
CA ASP A 399 90.04 -153.05 63.77
C ASP A 399 90.58 -151.82 63.00
N ALA A 400 91.62 -151.99 62.17
CA ALA A 400 92.15 -150.92 61.32
C ALA A 400 91.12 -150.47 60.27
N ILE A 401 90.49 -151.41 59.56
CA ILE A 401 89.42 -151.13 58.58
C ILE A 401 88.23 -150.46 59.27
N ALA A 402 87.81 -150.98 60.42
CA ALA A 402 86.69 -150.40 61.18
C ALA A 402 87.00 -148.96 61.64
N LYS A 403 88.25 -148.67 62.02
CA LYS A 403 88.68 -147.32 62.42
C LYS A 403 88.72 -146.36 61.25
N THR A 404 89.20 -146.79 60.08
CA THR A 404 89.18 -145.95 58.86
C THR A 404 87.76 -145.71 58.37
N ASP A 405 86.89 -146.72 58.43
CA ASP A 405 85.48 -146.57 58.05
C ASP A 405 84.72 -145.63 59.00
N ALA A 406 85.00 -145.71 60.31
CA ALA A 406 84.42 -144.80 61.30
C ALA A 406 84.85 -143.35 61.05
N ALA A 407 86.16 -143.10 60.86
CA ALA A 407 86.68 -141.77 60.56
C ALA A 407 86.08 -141.20 59.26
N TRP A 408 85.87 -142.04 58.25
CA TRP A 408 85.23 -141.61 57.01
C TRP A 408 83.76 -141.27 57.24
N ARG A 409 83.00 -142.08 58.00
CA ARG A 409 81.58 -141.79 58.30
C ARG A 409 81.42 -140.45 59.01
N ASP A 410 82.29 -140.16 59.98
CA ASP A 410 82.30 -138.86 60.67
C ASP A 410 82.59 -137.71 59.69
N GLN A 411 83.52 -137.92 58.76
CA GLN A 411 83.85 -136.92 57.75
C GLN A 411 82.71 -136.74 56.71
N GLU A 412 82.05 -137.82 56.29
CA GLU A 412 80.88 -137.75 55.41
C GLU A 412 79.73 -137.02 56.08
N ASP A 413 79.44 -137.32 57.34
CA ASP A 413 78.39 -136.65 58.12
C ASP A 413 78.68 -135.16 58.27
N SER A 414 79.95 -134.78 58.53
CA SER A 414 80.35 -133.37 58.56
C SER A 414 80.11 -132.67 57.21
N LEU A 415 80.43 -133.33 56.09
CA LEU A 415 80.25 -132.76 54.75
C LEU A 415 78.77 -132.72 54.34
N ARG A 416 77.98 -133.73 54.72
CA ARG A 416 76.51 -133.72 54.54
C ARG A 416 75.86 -132.57 55.29
N LYS A 417 76.29 -132.32 56.54
CA LYS A 417 75.84 -131.15 57.32
C LYS A 417 76.23 -129.83 56.63
N ALA A 418 77.45 -129.72 56.09
CA ALA A 418 77.88 -128.54 55.34
C ALA A 418 77.05 -128.31 54.07
N ILE A 419 76.75 -129.37 53.29
CA ILE A 419 75.86 -129.27 52.13
C ILE A 419 74.45 -128.84 52.55
N GLN A 420 73.92 -129.37 53.64
CA GLN A 420 72.59 -129.00 54.12
C GLN A 420 72.53 -127.53 54.57
N ALA A 421 73.58 -127.04 55.22
CA ALA A 421 73.72 -125.62 55.56
C ALA A 421 73.75 -124.73 54.30
N LEU A 422 74.53 -125.10 53.28
CA LEU A 422 74.58 -124.38 52.01
C LEU A 422 73.22 -124.35 51.30
N ARG A 423 72.49 -125.48 51.29
CA ARG A 423 71.12 -125.53 50.74
C ARG A 423 70.17 -124.59 51.48
N SER A 424 70.22 -124.59 52.80
CA SER A 424 69.38 -123.68 53.60
C SER A 424 69.73 -122.20 53.36
N GLY A 425 71.02 -121.89 53.15
CA GLY A 425 71.47 -120.54 52.77
C GLY A 425 70.96 -120.12 51.38
N LEU A 426 70.97 -121.03 50.42
CA LEU A 426 70.46 -120.79 49.07
C LEU A 426 68.94 -120.55 49.07
N ASP A 427 68.18 -121.34 49.82
CA ASP A 427 66.73 -121.17 49.94
C ASP A 427 66.37 -119.84 50.63
N ALA A 428 67.15 -119.43 51.63
CA ALA A 428 66.99 -118.11 52.26
C ALA A 428 67.26 -116.97 51.26
N ALA A 429 68.33 -117.06 50.47
CA ALA A 429 68.64 -116.07 49.43
C ALA A 429 67.55 -115.98 48.36
N ARG A 430 66.98 -117.13 47.95
CA ARG A 430 65.84 -117.17 47.01
C ARG A 430 64.59 -116.51 47.59
N SER A 431 64.26 -116.80 48.85
CA SER A 431 63.13 -116.17 49.54
C SER A 431 63.30 -114.65 49.66
N GLU A 432 64.51 -114.17 49.93
CA GLU A 432 64.82 -112.74 50.02
C GLU A 432 64.66 -112.03 48.67
N ARG A 433 65.16 -112.64 47.59
CA ARG A 433 64.97 -112.14 46.22
C ARG A 433 63.48 -112.02 45.86
N ASP A 434 62.69 -113.04 46.16
CA ASP A 434 61.26 -113.04 45.79
C ASP A 434 60.46 -112.00 46.60
N LYS A 435 60.85 -111.74 47.87
CA LYS A 435 60.31 -110.63 48.68
C LYS A 435 60.67 -109.25 48.11
N ILE A 436 61.91 -109.08 47.63
CA ILE A 436 62.33 -107.81 47.01
C ILE A 436 61.57 -107.58 45.71
N ARG A 437 61.41 -108.61 44.87
CA ARG A 437 60.66 -108.52 43.61
C ARG A 437 59.20 -108.17 43.85
N SER A 438 58.53 -108.85 44.77
CA SER A 438 57.13 -108.54 45.11
C SER A 438 56.97 -107.13 45.71
N SER A 439 57.90 -106.67 46.54
CA SER A 439 57.90 -105.29 47.05
C SER A 439 58.12 -104.25 45.95
N SER A 440 58.94 -104.54 44.95
CA SER A 440 59.19 -103.63 43.82
C SER A 440 57.93 -103.45 42.98
N VAL A 441 57.28 -104.56 42.61
CA VAL A 441 56.02 -104.55 41.84
C VAL A 441 54.91 -103.80 42.59
N ALA A 442 54.82 -103.98 43.92
CA ALA A 442 53.85 -103.24 44.72
C ALA A 442 54.11 -101.71 44.71
N LYS A 443 55.37 -101.28 44.77
CA LYS A 443 55.73 -99.86 44.70
C LYS A 443 55.45 -99.27 43.32
N GLU A 444 55.77 -100.00 42.25
CA GLU A 444 55.47 -99.62 40.87
C GLU A 444 53.96 -99.42 40.68
N SER A 445 53.13 -100.35 41.17
CA SER A 445 51.67 -100.23 41.10
C SER A 445 51.14 -99.00 41.85
N VAL A 446 51.70 -98.68 43.03
CA VAL A 446 51.31 -97.47 43.78
C VAL A 446 51.69 -96.20 43.03
N LEU A 447 52.86 -96.16 42.41
CA LEU A 447 53.29 -95.00 41.62
C LEU A 447 52.45 -94.80 40.36
N GLN A 448 52.13 -95.88 39.65
CA GLN A 448 51.22 -95.84 38.50
C GLN A 448 49.83 -95.31 38.90
N LYS A 449 49.30 -95.78 40.04
CA LYS A 449 48.02 -95.28 40.57
C LYS A 449 48.08 -93.79 40.90
N LYS A 450 49.11 -93.34 41.62
CA LYS A 450 49.30 -91.93 41.95
C LYS A 450 49.43 -91.05 40.70
N HIS A 451 50.11 -91.54 39.67
CA HIS A 451 50.23 -90.83 38.41
C HIS A 451 48.88 -90.68 37.69
N ALA A 452 48.09 -91.76 37.64
CA ALA A 452 46.75 -91.71 37.06
C ALA A 452 45.83 -90.73 37.82
N GLU A 453 45.90 -90.71 39.16
CA GLU A 453 45.17 -89.75 39.99
C GLU A 453 45.61 -88.30 39.71
N ALA A 454 46.90 -88.05 39.54
CA ALA A 454 47.43 -86.73 39.21
C ALA A 454 46.98 -86.26 37.80
N ILE A 455 47.03 -87.14 36.79
CA ILE A 455 46.49 -86.83 35.45
C ILE A 455 45.00 -86.49 35.53
N GLN A 456 44.20 -87.28 36.25
CA GLN A 456 42.76 -87.00 36.39
C GLN A 456 42.50 -85.67 37.10
N ALA A 457 43.30 -85.33 38.12
CA ALA A 457 43.19 -84.05 38.81
C ALA A 457 43.50 -82.87 37.87
N LEU A 458 44.55 -82.98 37.05
CA LEU A 458 44.88 -81.97 36.03
C LEU A 458 43.78 -81.84 34.97
N GLN A 459 43.25 -82.96 34.46
CA GLN A 459 42.15 -82.93 33.49
C GLN A 459 40.90 -82.26 34.06
N LYS A 460 40.59 -82.51 35.33
CA LYS A 460 39.46 -81.88 36.02
C LYS A 460 39.67 -80.39 36.24
N ASP A 461 40.89 -79.97 36.61
CA ASP A 461 41.24 -78.55 36.76
C ASP A 461 41.15 -77.81 35.42
N HIS A 462 41.69 -78.40 34.35
CA HIS A 462 41.59 -77.87 32.99
C HIS A 462 40.13 -77.70 32.56
N ALA A 463 39.29 -78.74 32.69
CA ALA A 463 37.87 -78.65 32.37
C ALA A 463 37.16 -77.55 33.16
N SER A 464 37.46 -77.43 34.46
CA SER A 464 36.87 -76.39 35.32
C SER A 464 37.29 -74.98 34.89
N LYS A 465 38.55 -74.77 34.47
CA LYS A 465 39.03 -73.49 33.94
C LYS A 465 38.36 -73.14 32.60
N VAL A 466 38.24 -74.11 31.69
CA VAL A 466 37.54 -73.93 30.41
C VAL A 466 36.09 -73.53 30.65
N ASP A 467 35.35 -74.27 31.49
CA ASP A 467 33.96 -73.97 31.81
C ASP A 467 33.81 -72.57 32.43
N ARG A 468 34.73 -72.18 33.31
CA ARG A 468 34.75 -70.84 33.92
C ARG A 468 34.97 -69.74 32.88
N LEU A 469 35.95 -69.90 32.00
CA LEU A 469 36.23 -68.93 30.94
C LEU A 469 35.05 -68.82 29.96
N GLN A 470 34.41 -69.92 29.62
CA GLN A 470 33.21 -69.92 28.79
C GLN A 470 32.03 -69.21 29.48
N ALA A 471 31.83 -69.45 30.79
CA ALA A 471 30.80 -68.77 31.57
C ALA A 471 31.06 -67.26 31.73
N GLU A 472 32.31 -66.86 31.98
CA GLU A 472 32.72 -65.46 32.07
C GLU A 472 32.55 -64.75 30.71
N SER A 473 32.95 -65.40 29.61
CA SER A 473 32.74 -64.90 28.24
C SER A 473 31.26 -64.70 27.93
N LYS A 474 30.41 -65.71 28.20
CA LYS A 474 28.96 -65.60 28.04
C LYS A 474 28.36 -64.46 28.85
N THR A 475 28.77 -64.34 30.12
CA THR A 475 28.29 -63.26 31.01
C THR A 475 28.69 -61.87 30.47
N ASN A 476 29.91 -61.74 29.92
CA ASN A 476 30.37 -60.49 29.33
C ASN A 476 29.60 -60.15 28.04
N LEU A 477 29.34 -61.14 27.18
CA LEU A 477 28.50 -60.94 25.99
C LEU A 477 27.07 -60.54 26.35
N ASP A 478 26.48 -61.18 27.37
CA ASP A 478 25.12 -60.84 27.83
C ASP A 478 25.06 -59.41 28.41
N LYS A 479 26.09 -58.98 29.16
CA LYS A 479 26.22 -57.59 29.62
C LYS A 479 26.34 -56.62 28.45
N LEU A 480 27.14 -56.95 27.45
CA LEU A 480 27.36 -56.10 26.28
C LEU A 480 26.07 -55.93 25.47
N ARG A 481 25.31 -57.01 25.28
CA ARG A 481 23.95 -56.98 24.71
C ARG A 481 22.98 -56.13 25.53
N ALA A 482 22.94 -56.33 26.85
CA ALA A 482 22.06 -55.55 27.72
C ALA A 482 22.39 -54.04 27.68
N THR A 483 23.67 -53.66 27.64
CA THR A 483 24.07 -52.26 27.46
C THR A 483 23.70 -51.70 26.09
N HIS A 484 23.79 -52.53 25.04
CA HIS A 484 23.39 -52.14 23.69
C HIS A 484 21.88 -51.91 23.59
N ASP A 485 21.08 -52.82 24.14
CA ASP A 485 19.62 -52.68 24.20
C ASP A 485 19.20 -51.43 25.00
N GLN A 486 19.87 -51.16 26.13
CA GLN A 486 19.62 -49.97 26.94
C GLN A 486 19.99 -48.67 26.19
N GLN A 487 21.07 -48.68 25.40
CA GLN A 487 21.43 -47.55 24.54
C GLN A 487 20.44 -47.37 23.38
N ALA A 488 19.93 -48.46 22.81
CA ALA A 488 18.88 -48.41 21.78
C ALA A 488 17.55 -47.86 22.33
N GLU A 489 17.19 -48.21 23.56
CA GLU A 489 15.99 -47.67 24.23
C GLU A 489 16.12 -46.18 24.58
N THR A 490 17.28 -45.76 25.08
CA THR A 490 17.53 -44.34 25.40
C THR A 490 17.70 -43.47 24.15
N SER A 491 18.14 -44.05 23.04
CA SER A 491 18.28 -43.37 21.75
C SER A 491 17.01 -43.37 20.91
N ARG A 492 15.91 -44.05 21.33
CA ARG A 492 14.61 -43.90 20.68
C ARG A 492 14.09 -42.48 20.96
N PRO A 493 14.04 -41.58 19.95
CA PRO A 493 13.48 -40.25 20.15
C PRO A 493 12.02 -40.41 20.59
N ASN A 494 11.67 -39.68 21.64
CA ASN A 494 10.37 -39.70 22.30
C ASN A 494 9.28 -39.20 21.33
N ARG A 495 8.89 -40.03 20.34
CA ARG A 495 7.91 -39.72 19.28
C ARG A 495 6.46 -39.66 19.80
N ARG A 496 6.24 -39.64 21.12
CA ARG A 496 4.92 -39.55 21.73
C ARG A 496 4.75 -38.24 22.50
N GLN A 497 4.88 -37.07 21.87
CA GLN A 497 4.31 -35.84 22.43
C GLN A 497 4.25 -34.63 21.48
N ILE A 498 3.81 -34.79 20.23
CA ILE A 498 3.37 -33.63 19.43
C ILE A 498 2.06 -33.96 18.71
N CYS A 499 1.00 -34.13 19.49
CA CYS A 499 -0.36 -33.84 19.05
C CYS A 499 -0.94 -32.85 20.06
N ARG A 500 -0.73 -31.56 19.82
CA ARG A 500 -1.56 -30.51 20.44
C ARG A 500 -2.65 -30.15 19.43
N PRO A 501 -3.94 -30.23 19.79
CA PRO A 501 -4.99 -29.62 19.00
C PRO A 501 -4.99 -28.12 19.30
N GLY A 502 -4.82 -27.31 18.25
CA GLY A 502 -5.00 -25.87 18.23
C GLY A 502 -5.49 -25.49 16.85
#